data_AF-A0A9P6VB65-F1
#
_entry.id   AF-A0A9P6VB65-F1
#
_cell.length_a   1.000
_cell.length_b   1.000
_cell.length_c   1.000
_cell.angle_alpha   90.00
_cell.angle_beta   90.00
_cell.angle_gamma   90.00
#
_symmetry.space_group_name_H-M   'P 1'
#
loop_
_entity.id
_entity.type
_entity.pdbx_description
1 polymer ?
#
loop_
_entity_poly.entity_id
_entity_poly.type
_entity_poly.pdbx_seq_one_letter_code
_entity_poly.pdbx_strand_id
1 'polypeptide(L)'
;MPLPNPWTGENYGNGFPITLHREQTMNIVSNIIREKSQWWKDPIISARWKQEIQTKIHENPEISAKWKQEIEAAGLKQDERYRLGDKEVEFVFRELEWFAEKRQEQVDSGKEVTIDVGVEGTRRADRLIPEALKQRLVECVKKLEDVPDHLKDWHPGSNHQVLDLVHPSLFPFVAGRTRVTKDEAIPALESIGAGEIMGKTPIPEKLSKIYYSDKLQWLPTNFDVTPEGKVKA
;
A
#
# COMPACT_ATOMS: atom_id res chain seq x y z
N MET A 1 -3.45 3.80 17.94
CA MET A 1 -4.33 2.63 17.71
C MET A 1 -4.03 2.16 16.29
N PRO A 2 -3.44 0.98 16.06
CA PRO A 2 -3.13 0.56 14.70
C PRO A 2 -4.44 0.38 13.94
N LEU A 3 -4.50 0.93 12.72
CA LEU A 3 -5.65 0.84 11.84
C LEU A 3 -6.03 -0.63 11.62
N PRO A 4 -7.32 -1.01 11.65
CA PRO A 4 -7.75 -2.32 11.19
C PRO A 4 -7.42 -2.45 9.69
N ASN A 5 -6.67 -3.50 9.35
CA ASN A 5 -6.18 -3.75 7.99
C ASN A 5 -7.35 -3.87 6.98
N PRO A 6 -7.30 -3.18 5.82
CA PRO A 6 -8.40 -3.11 4.86
C PRO A 6 -8.59 -4.36 3.96
N TRP A 7 -7.96 -5.50 4.27
CA TRP A 7 -7.97 -6.68 3.40
C TRP A 7 -8.70 -7.85 4.04
N THR A 8 -9.97 -8.05 3.66
CA THR A 8 -10.76 -9.23 4.06
C THR A 8 -10.54 -10.36 3.06
N GLY A 9 -9.86 -11.44 3.47
CA GLY A 9 -9.69 -12.67 2.69
C GLY A 9 -9.90 -13.91 3.56
N GLU A 10 -10.32 -15.02 2.95
CA GLU A 10 -10.79 -16.25 3.64
C GLU A 10 -9.75 -16.98 4.50
N ASN A 11 -8.48 -16.56 4.47
CA ASN A 11 -7.36 -17.27 5.10
C ASN A 11 -6.85 -16.68 6.43
N TYR A 12 -7.54 -15.70 7.03
CA TYR A 12 -7.09 -15.05 8.28
C TYR A 12 -7.26 -15.88 9.56
N GLY A 13 -7.70 -17.14 9.48
CA GLY A 13 -7.80 -18.05 10.64
C GLY A 13 -6.45 -18.36 11.28
N ASN A 14 -5.38 -18.29 10.50
CA ASN A 14 -4.01 -18.29 10.97
C ASN A 14 -3.51 -16.86 10.80
N GLY A 15 -3.19 -16.16 11.91
CA GLY A 15 -2.54 -14.84 11.82
C GLY A 15 -1.31 -14.91 10.92
N PHE A 16 -0.83 -13.75 10.42
CA PHE A 16 0.38 -13.73 9.61
C PHE A 16 1.50 -14.49 10.33
N PRO A 17 2.29 -15.30 9.60
CA PRO A 17 3.48 -15.89 10.19
C PRO A 17 4.31 -14.77 10.81
N ILE A 18 4.80 -14.99 12.03
CA ILE A 18 5.62 -13.99 12.73
C ILE A 18 6.86 -13.75 11.87
N THR A 19 6.91 -12.60 11.20
CA THR A 19 8.09 -12.19 10.45
C THR A 19 9.18 -11.83 11.45
N LEU A 20 10.31 -12.53 11.40
CA LEU A 20 11.44 -12.22 12.27
C LEU A 20 11.96 -10.83 11.92
N HIS A 21 12.42 -10.06 12.92
CA HIS A 21 13.02 -8.74 12.68
C HIS A 21 14.15 -8.79 11.65
N ARG A 22 14.86 -9.92 11.54
CA ARG A 22 15.88 -10.15 10.50
C ARG A 22 15.29 -10.20 9.08
N GLU A 23 14.15 -10.87 8.90
CA GLU A 23 13.44 -10.91 7.61
C GLU A 23 12.90 -9.52 7.24
N GLN A 24 12.42 -8.76 8.22
CA GLN A 24 12.04 -7.36 8.01
C GLN A 24 13.24 -6.55 7.49
N THR A 25 14.41 -6.66 8.13
CA THR A 25 15.64 -5.99 7.68
C THR A 25 16.03 -6.42 6.26
N MET A 26 15.92 -7.71 5.91
CA MET A 26 16.17 -8.21 4.55
C MET A 26 15.21 -7.58 3.53
N ASN A 27 13.91 -7.55 3.84
CA ASN A 27 12.89 -6.93 2.99
C ASN A 27 13.16 -5.43 2.77
N ILE A 28 13.59 -4.72 3.81
CA ILE A 28 13.95 -3.30 3.73
C ILE A 28 15.14 -3.09 2.80
N VAL A 29 16.22 -3.86 2.98
CA VAL A 29 17.42 -3.77 2.13
C VAL A 29 17.08 -4.09 0.66
N SER A 30 16.31 -5.16 0.44
CA SER A 30 15.77 -5.52 -0.88
C SER A 30 14.97 -4.36 -1.48
N ASN A 31 14.07 -3.75 -0.70
CA ASN A 31 13.25 -2.64 -1.18
C ASN A 31 14.07 -1.40 -1.57
N ILE A 32 15.05 -1.00 -0.75
CA ILE A 32 15.94 0.14 -1.04
C ILE A 32 16.63 -0.03 -2.40
N ILE A 33 17.05 -1.25 -2.74
CA ILE A 33 17.67 -1.53 -4.04
C ILE A 33 16.62 -1.45 -5.16
N ARG A 34 15.44 -2.02 -4.95
CA ARG A 34 14.34 -2.02 -5.94
C ARG A 34 13.73 -0.64 -6.21
N GLU A 35 13.92 0.34 -5.32
CA GLU A 35 13.55 1.75 -5.56
C GLU A 35 14.53 2.48 -6.50
N LYS A 36 15.72 1.95 -6.74
CA LYS A 36 16.70 2.61 -7.61
C LYS A 36 16.31 2.46 -9.08
N SER A 37 16.43 3.56 -9.83
CA SER A 37 16.15 3.53 -11.27
C SER A 37 17.03 2.49 -11.98
N GLN A 38 16.41 1.66 -12.83
CA GLN A 38 17.09 0.67 -13.67
C GLN A 38 17.91 -0.38 -12.92
N TRP A 39 17.62 -0.63 -11.64
CA TRP A 39 18.36 -1.61 -10.81
C TRP A 39 18.45 -3.02 -11.43
N TRP A 40 17.48 -3.39 -12.28
CA TRP A 40 17.30 -4.72 -12.88
C TRP A 40 17.90 -4.87 -14.29
N LYS A 41 18.37 -3.79 -14.93
CA LYS A 41 18.71 -3.80 -16.37
C LYS A 41 20.04 -4.42 -16.73
N ASP A 42 20.98 -4.53 -15.79
CA ASP A 42 22.34 -4.96 -16.10
C ASP A 42 22.86 -5.91 -15.01
N PRO A 43 23.17 -7.17 -15.34
CA PRO A 43 23.84 -8.11 -14.44
C PRO A 43 25.15 -7.56 -13.86
N ILE A 44 25.87 -6.71 -14.60
CA ILE A 44 27.08 -6.01 -14.13
C ILE A 44 26.72 -4.97 -13.08
N ILE A 45 25.59 -4.28 -13.20
CA ILE A 45 25.10 -3.36 -12.17
C ILE A 45 24.71 -4.16 -10.92
N SER A 46 24.02 -5.28 -11.04
CA SER A 46 23.71 -6.17 -9.90
C SER A 46 24.98 -6.72 -9.23
N ALA A 47 25.99 -7.13 -10.00
CA ALA A 47 27.27 -7.59 -9.48
C ALA A 47 28.06 -6.45 -8.79
N ARG A 48 28.03 -5.23 -9.35
CA ARG A 48 28.57 -4.03 -8.72
C ARG A 48 27.86 -3.73 -7.41
N TRP A 49 26.53 -3.77 -7.38
CA TRP A 49 25.76 -3.59 -6.13
C TRP A 49 26.05 -4.70 -5.11
N LYS A 50 26.25 -5.94 -5.55
CA LYS A 50 26.63 -7.08 -4.69
C LYS A 50 27.99 -6.88 -4.04
N GLN A 51 29.00 -6.54 -4.83
CA GLN A 51 30.34 -6.24 -4.34
C GLN A 51 30.33 -4.97 -3.46
N GLU A 52 29.66 -3.92 -3.90
CA GLU A 52 29.52 -2.66 -3.18
C GLU A 52 28.82 -2.86 -1.82
N ILE A 53 27.77 -3.68 -1.74
CA ILE A 53 27.06 -3.97 -0.49
C ILE A 53 27.86 -4.91 0.40
N GLN A 54 28.53 -5.93 -0.15
CA GLN A 54 29.43 -6.80 0.62
C GLN A 54 30.55 -6.00 1.27
N THR A 55 31.21 -5.10 0.53
CA THR A 55 32.23 -4.17 1.05
C THR A 55 31.62 -3.16 2.03
N LYS A 56 30.40 -2.65 1.79
CA LYS A 56 29.74 -1.69 2.70
C LYS A 56 29.28 -2.32 4.03
N ILE A 57 28.85 -3.57 4.01
CA ILE A 57 28.41 -4.31 5.22
C ILE A 57 29.62 -4.75 6.05
N HIS A 58 30.74 -5.07 5.41
CA HIS A 58 31.90 -5.64 6.09
C HIS A 58 33.05 -4.66 6.39
N GLU A 59 33.27 -3.63 5.56
CA GLU A 59 34.58 -2.94 5.53
C GLU A 59 34.53 -1.41 5.61
N ASN A 60 33.36 -0.73 5.50
CA ASN A 60 33.34 0.74 5.41
C ASN A 60 32.47 1.45 6.48
N PRO A 61 33.10 2.02 7.55
CA PRO A 61 32.40 2.69 8.65
C PRO A 61 31.57 3.92 8.25
N GLU A 62 32.03 4.72 7.28
CA GLU A 62 31.35 5.97 6.88
C GLU A 62 30.11 5.72 6.01
N ILE A 63 30.16 4.70 5.15
CA ILE A 63 28.99 4.32 4.35
C ILE A 63 28.00 3.51 5.19
N SER A 64 28.49 2.71 6.13
CA SER A 64 27.65 2.15 7.20
C SER A 64 26.93 3.26 7.95
N ALA A 65 27.56 4.42 8.20
CA ALA A 65 26.91 5.57 8.81
C ALA A 65 25.83 6.22 7.91
N LYS A 66 26.03 6.29 6.60
CA LYS A 66 25.01 6.80 5.66
C LYS A 66 23.83 5.84 5.50
N TRP A 67 24.08 4.53 5.44
CA TRP A 67 23.03 3.51 5.44
C TRP A 67 22.35 3.41 6.81
N LYS A 68 23.08 3.61 7.90
CA LYS A 68 22.51 3.80 9.24
C LYS A 68 21.58 5.00 9.23
N GLN A 69 21.99 6.14 8.67
CA GLN A 69 21.12 7.30 8.50
C GLN A 69 19.89 7.00 7.63
N GLU A 70 20.02 6.28 6.51
CA GLU A 70 18.88 5.92 5.65
C GLU A 70 17.91 4.94 6.34
N ILE A 71 18.43 3.98 7.11
CA ILE A 71 17.66 3.01 7.91
C ILE A 71 17.00 3.69 9.14
N GLU A 72 17.72 4.58 9.82
CA GLU A 72 17.21 5.39 10.93
C GLU A 72 16.18 6.41 10.45
N ALA A 73 16.38 7.03 9.28
CA ALA A 73 15.40 7.91 8.63
C ALA A 73 14.15 7.14 8.18
N ALA A 74 14.28 5.85 7.86
CA ALA A 74 13.15 4.95 7.64
C ALA A 74 12.47 4.49 8.96
N GLY A 75 12.92 4.99 10.12
CA GLY A 75 12.30 4.74 11.44
C GLY A 75 12.67 3.40 12.07
N LEU A 76 13.71 2.73 11.57
CA LEU A 76 14.09 1.38 11.99
C LEU A 76 15.21 1.45 13.03
N LYS A 77 14.97 0.89 14.21
CA LYS A 77 16.01 0.77 15.24
C LYS A 77 16.98 -0.33 14.87
N GLN A 78 18.25 0.00 14.66
CA GLN A 78 19.31 -1.00 14.59
C GLN A 78 19.54 -1.59 15.98
N ASP A 79 18.99 -2.77 16.21
CA ASP A 79 19.51 -3.65 17.24
C ASP A 79 20.63 -4.49 16.61
N GLU A 80 21.80 -4.57 17.25
CA GLU A 80 22.92 -5.40 16.77
C GLU A 80 22.50 -6.86 16.53
N ARG A 81 21.45 -7.33 17.22
CA ARG A 81 20.86 -8.67 17.03
C ARG A 81 20.27 -8.91 15.64
N TYR A 82 19.98 -7.85 14.87
CA TYR A 82 19.36 -7.92 13.54
C TYR A 82 20.30 -7.54 12.40
N ARG A 83 21.61 -7.45 12.67
CA ARG A 83 22.63 -7.31 11.62
C ARG A 83 22.57 -8.53 10.68
N LEU A 84 22.55 -8.27 9.38
CA LEU A 84 22.55 -9.32 8.36
C LEU A 84 23.93 -9.99 8.30
N GLY A 85 23.96 -11.32 8.29
CA GLY A 85 25.16 -12.09 7.99
C GLY A 85 25.27 -12.39 6.50
N ASP A 86 26.34 -13.07 6.10
CA ASP A 86 26.61 -13.38 4.69
C ASP A 86 25.48 -14.14 4.01
N LYS A 87 24.86 -15.10 4.72
CA LYS A 87 23.77 -15.91 4.18
C LYS A 87 22.51 -15.10 3.92
N GLU A 88 22.17 -14.17 4.82
CA GLU A 88 21.02 -13.29 4.63
C GLU A 88 21.27 -12.30 3.49
N VAL A 89 22.48 -11.76 3.37
CA VAL A 89 22.87 -10.91 2.25
C VAL A 89 22.79 -11.70 0.94
N GLU A 90 23.35 -12.90 0.89
CA GLU A 90 23.27 -13.79 -0.27
C GLU A 90 21.82 -14.08 -0.68
N PHE A 91 20.95 -14.35 0.30
CA PHE A 91 19.53 -14.55 0.04
C PHE A 91 18.89 -13.32 -0.61
N VAL A 92 19.11 -12.11 -0.05
CA VAL A 92 18.57 -10.86 -0.61
C VAL A 92 18.99 -10.69 -2.07
N PHE A 93 20.25 -10.98 -2.40
CA PHE A 93 20.72 -10.87 -3.79
C PHE A 93 20.11 -11.91 -4.72
N ARG A 94 19.97 -13.17 -4.27
CA ARG A 94 19.27 -14.19 -5.06
C ARG A 94 17.82 -13.81 -5.32
N GLU A 95 17.15 -13.21 -4.34
CA GLU A 95 15.79 -12.71 -4.50
C GLU A 95 15.71 -11.55 -5.50
N LEU A 96 16.67 -10.61 -5.44
CA LEU A 96 16.77 -9.50 -6.40
C LEU A 96 17.04 -9.99 -7.82
N GLU A 97 17.92 -10.97 -7.99
CA GLU A 97 18.18 -11.65 -9.28
C GLU A 97 16.87 -12.24 -9.81
N TRP A 98 16.13 -12.98 -8.97
CA TRP A 98 14.84 -13.54 -9.34
C TRP A 98 13.81 -12.46 -9.74
N PHE A 99 13.72 -11.35 -9.01
CA PHE A 99 12.84 -10.23 -9.37
C PHE A 99 13.23 -9.60 -10.72
N ALA A 100 14.54 -9.45 -10.98
CA ALA A 100 15.03 -8.92 -12.26
C ALA A 100 14.67 -9.85 -13.42
N GLU A 101 14.85 -11.17 -13.25
CA GLU A 101 14.42 -12.18 -14.22
C GLU A 101 12.92 -12.10 -14.47
N LYS A 102 12.08 -12.02 -13.42
CA LYS A 102 10.62 -11.89 -13.59
C LYS A 102 10.19 -10.62 -14.27
N ARG A 103 10.96 -9.54 -14.14
CA ARG A 103 10.72 -8.32 -14.90
C ARG A 103 11.14 -8.48 -16.35
N GLN A 104 12.28 -9.10 -16.62
CA GLN A 104 12.76 -9.36 -17.98
C GLN A 104 11.81 -10.30 -18.74
N GLU A 105 11.30 -11.36 -18.11
CA GLU A 105 10.28 -12.25 -18.69
C GLU A 105 9.02 -11.48 -19.14
N GLN A 106 8.61 -10.45 -18.38
CA GLN A 106 7.48 -9.59 -18.75
C GLN A 106 7.79 -8.73 -19.99
N VAL A 107 9.01 -8.20 -20.08
CA VAL A 107 9.46 -7.43 -21.24
C VAL A 107 9.55 -8.32 -22.48
N ASP A 108 10.15 -9.50 -22.34
CA ASP A 108 10.36 -10.47 -23.43
C ASP A 108 9.04 -11.04 -23.97
N SER A 109 8.03 -11.18 -23.09
CA SER A 109 6.66 -11.55 -23.50
C SER A 109 5.88 -10.40 -24.15
N GLY A 110 6.49 -9.23 -24.32
CA GLY A 110 5.90 -8.08 -25.00
C GLY A 110 4.89 -7.31 -24.16
N LYS A 111 4.93 -7.40 -22.82
CA LYS A 111 4.05 -6.59 -21.98
C LYS A 111 4.41 -5.11 -22.09
N GLU A 112 3.41 -4.29 -22.36
CA GLU A 112 3.56 -2.82 -22.43
C GLU A 112 3.91 -2.21 -21.07
N VAL A 113 3.44 -2.84 -19.97
CA VAL A 113 3.68 -2.42 -18.60
C VAL A 113 4.20 -3.59 -17.77
N THR A 114 5.33 -3.40 -17.08
CA THR A 114 5.87 -4.38 -16.14
C THR A 114 5.25 -4.20 -14.76
N ILE A 115 4.75 -5.28 -14.17
CA ILE A 115 4.25 -5.30 -12.79
C ILE A 115 5.38 -5.75 -11.87
N ASP A 116 5.76 -4.87 -10.95
CA ASP A 116 6.75 -5.11 -9.91
C ASP A 116 6.07 -5.49 -8.59
N VAL A 117 6.83 -6.16 -7.71
CA VAL A 117 6.42 -6.42 -6.33
C VAL A 117 6.90 -5.27 -5.46
N GLY A 118 5.99 -4.66 -4.69
CA GLY A 118 6.33 -3.63 -3.71
C GLY A 118 6.74 -4.25 -2.37
N VAL A 119 6.23 -3.69 -1.27
CA VAL A 119 6.22 -4.39 0.02
C VAL A 119 5.38 -5.67 -0.08
N GLU A 120 5.62 -6.64 0.81
CA GLU A 120 4.88 -7.91 0.81
C GLU A 120 3.36 -7.69 0.73
N GLY A 121 2.69 -8.48 -0.12
CA GLY A 121 1.25 -8.32 -0.40
C GLY A 121 0.89 -7.19 -1.37
N THR A 122 1.83 -6.35 -1.79
CA THR A 122 1.56 -5.25 -2.75
C THR A 122 2.18 -5.51 -4.12
N ARG A 123 1.58 -4.90 -5.13
CA ARG A 123 2.07 -4.86 -6.51
C ARG A 123 2.06 -3.42 -6.98
N ARG A 124 3.01 -3.06 -7.83
CA ARG A 124 3.10 -1.72 -8.41
C ARG A 124 3.49 -1.79 -9.87
N ALA A 125 3.01 -0.82 -10.64
CA ALA A 125 3.35 -0.70 -12.04
C ALA A 125 3.16 0.75 -12.45
N ASP A 126 4.16 1.32 -13.11
CA ASP A 126 4.03 2.64 -13.68
C ASP A 126 3.16 2.56 -14.94
N ARG A 127 2.32 3.59 -15.16
CA ARG A 127 1.47 3.72 -16.35
C ARG A 127 0.40 2.63 -16.52
N LEU A 128 0.13 1.84 -15.48
CA LEU A 128 -0.94 0.84 -15.49
C LEU A 128 -2.33 1.48 -15.69
N ILE A 129 -2.52 2.70 -15.18
CA ILE A 129 -3.77 3.44 -15.30
C ILE A 129 -3.71 4.34 -16.54
N PRO A 130 -4.70 4.25 -17.45
CA PRO A 130 -4.76 5.14 -18.61
C PRO A 130 -4.73 6.61 -18.20
N GLU A 131 -3.90 7.42 -18.88
CA GLU A 131 -3.70 8.82 -18.53
C GLU A 131 -5.00 9.63 -18.54
N ALA A 132 -5.89 9.36 -19.51
CA ALA A 132 -7.21 10.00 -19.57
C ALA A 132 -8.09 9.69 -18.34
N LEU A 133 -8.02 8.47 -17.79
CA LEU A 133 -8.76 8.09 -16.58
C LEU A 133 -8.18 8.81 -15.35
N LYS A 134 -6.85 8.87 -15.25
CA LYS A 134 -6.16 9.61 -14.19
C LYS A 134 -6.52 11.10 -14.22
N GLN A 135 -6.51 11.73 -15.40
CA GLN A 135 -6.88 13.14 -15.56
C GLN A 135 -8.33 13.39 -15.16
N ARG A 136 -9.26 12.53 -15.58
CA ARG A 136 -10.67 12.61 -15.14
C ARG A 136 -10.81 12.52 -13.61
N LEU A 137 -10.06 11.62 -12.96
CA LEU A 137 -10.05 11.54 -11.49
C LEU A 137 -9.56 12.84 -10.86
N VAL A 138 -8.44 13.38 -11.34
CA VAL A 138 -7.88 14.66 -10.85
C VAL A 138 -8.88 15.81 -11.03
N GLU A 139 -9.54 15.92 -12.17
CA GLU A 139 -10.57 16.94 -12.43
C GLU A 139 -11.77 16.82 -11.46
N CYS A 140 -12.23 15.60 -11.18
CA CYS A 140 -13.28 15.36 -10.20
C CYS A 140 -12.85 15.71 -8.78
N VAL A 141 -11.65 15.29 -8.38
CA VAL A 141 -11.06 15.50 -7.06
C VAL A 141 -10.79 16.98 -6.80
N LYS A 142 -10.36 17.73 -7.81
CA LYS A 142 -10.10 19.17 -7.71
C LYS A 142 -11.32 19.97 -7.23
N LYS A 143 -12.54 19.53 -7.54
CA LYS A 143 -13.78 20.16 -7.06
C LYS A 143 -13.96 20.04 -5.54
N LEU A 144 -13.41 18.98 -4.93
CA LEU A 144 -13.42 18.77 -3.49
C LEU A 144 -12.31 19.56 -2.80
N GLU A 145 -11.17 19.75 -3.48
CA GLU A 145 -10.03 20.52 -2.99
C GLU A 145 -10.25 22.04 -3.06
N ASP A 146 -11.01 22.50 -4.06
CA ASP A 146 -11.27 23.92 -4.34
C ASP A 146 -12.31 24.53 -3.38
N VAL A 147 -11.93 24.58 -2.11
CA VAL A 147 -12.64 25.26 -1.02
C VAL A 147 -11.77 26.38 -0.46
N PRO A 148 -12.37 27.45 0.11
CA PRO A 148 -11.62 28.47 0.85
C PRO A 148 -10.64 27.86 1.85
N ASP A 149 -9.44 28.44 2.00
CA ASP A 149 -8.37 27.84 2.83
C ASP A 149 -8.79 27.56 4.28
N HIS A 150 -9.70 28.36 4.85
CA HIS A 150 -10.22 28.15 6.21
C HIS A 150 -11.19 26.95 6.35
N LEU A 151 -11.63 26.38 5.22
CA LEU A 151 -12.46 25.18 5.16
C LEU A 151 -11.66 23.93 4.77
N LYS A 152 -10.36 24.05 4.48
CA LYS A 152 -9.50 22.91 4.19
C LYS A 152 -9.26 22.08 5.45
N ASP A 153 -9.62 20.80 5.39
CA ASP A 153 -9.47 19.85 6.48
C ASP A 153 -8.05 19.26 6.49
N TRP A 154 -7.10 20.00 7.03
CA TRP A 154 -5.72 19.53 7.15
C TRP A 154 -5.60 18.45 8.23
N HIS A 155 -5.03 17.31 7.85
CA HIS A 155 -4.89 16.18 8.75
C HIS A 155 -4.11 16.58 10.01
N PRO A 156 -4.64 16.30 11.23
CA PRO A 156 -3.95 16.66 12.47
C PRO A 156 -2.53 16.09 12.54
N GLY A 157 -1.56 16.94 12.92
CA GLY A 157 -0.16 16.53 13.04
C GLY A 157 0.60 16.41 11.72
N SER A 158 -0.03 16.72 10.57
CA SER A 158 0.63 16.68 9.25
C SER A 158 1.41 17.93 8.87
N ASN A 159 1.42 18.98 9.72
CA ASN A 159 2.02 20.28 9.39
C ASN A 159 1.51 20.86 8.05
N HIS A 160 0.20 20.71 7.79
CA HIS A 160 -0.45 21.13 6.54
C HIS A 160 0.16 20.50 5.27
N GLN A 161 0.59 19.24 5.36
CA GLN A 161 1.10 18.48 4.20
C GLN A 161 0.10 17.45 3.68
N VAL A 162 -0.87 17.06 4.50
CA VAL A 162 -1.89 16.08 4.14
C VAL A 162 -3.25 16.74 4.29
N LEU A 163 -3.97 16.89 3.17
CA LEU A 163 -5.32 17.45 3.11
C LEU A 163 -6.33 16.31 2.99
N ASP A 164 -7.25 16.20 3.95
CA ASP A 164 -8.32 15.22 3.93
C ASP A 164 -9.48 15.76 3.08
N LEU A 165 -9.60 15.30 1.83
CA LEU A 165 -10.72 15.70 0.96
C LEU A 165 -12.04 15.09 1.42
N VAL A 166 -11.98 13.85 1.92
CA VAL A 166 -13.09 13.14 2.56
C VAL A 166 -12.50 12.34 3.71
N HIS A 167 -12.64 12.84 4.94
CA HIS A 167 -12.14 12.13 6.10
C HIS A 167 -13.08 10.96 6.46
N PRO A 168 -12.64 9.68 6.47
CA PRO A 168 -13.51 8.53 6.71
C PRO A 168 -14.27 8.58 8.04
N SER A 169 -13.65 9.13 9.08
CA SER A 169 -14.31 9.34 10.39
C SER A 169 -15.39 10.42 10.40
N LEU A 170 -15.44 11.34 9.43
CA LEU A 170 -16.47 12.38 9.33
C LEU A 170 -17.71 11.91 8.56
N PHE A 171 -17.54 10.92 7.69
CA PHE A 171 -18.63 10.36 6.87
C PHE A 171 -18.87 8.85 7.15
N PRO A 172 -18.99 8.40 8.41
CA PRO A 172 -19.32 7.02 8.70
C PRO A 172 -20.80 6.74 8.40
N PHE A 173 -21.16 5.46 8.35
CA PHE A 173 -22.52 5.04 8.53
C PHE A 173 -23.01 5.45 9.93
N VAL A 174 -24.21 6.01 10.00
CA VAL A 174 -24.92 6.35 11.23
C VAL A 174 -26.32 5.73 11.19
N ALA A 175 -26.60 4.82 12.11
CA ALA A 175 -27.92 4.20 12.23
C ALA A 175 -29.02 5.24 12.44
N GLY A 176 -30.13 5.09 11.70
CA GLY A 176 -31.25 6.03 11.72
C GLY A 176 -31.01 7.32 10.91
N ARG A 177 -29.86 7.46 10.23
CA ARG A 177 -29.54 8.64 9.41
C ARG A 177 -29.04 8.28 8.02
N THR A 178 -28.10 7.34 7.90
CA THR A 178 -27.51 6.95 6.62
C THR A 178 -28.52 6.17 5.79
N ARG A 179 -28.64 6.55 4.51
CA ARG A 179 -29.45 5.83 3.52
C ARG A 179 -28.61 4.78 2.80
N VAL A 180 -29.17 3.61 2.59
CA VAL A 180 -28.52 2.49 1.91
C VAL A 180 -29.41 2.04 0.77
N THR A 181 -28.81 1.91 -0.42
CA THR A 181 -29.44 1.37 -1.61
C THR A 181 -28.94 -0.06 -1.86
N LYS A 182 -29.80 -0.92 -2.41
CA LYS A 182 -29.41 -2.26 -2.92
C LYS A 182 -29.03 -2.23 -4.39
N ASP A 183 -29.40 -1.16 -5.08
CA ASP A 183 -29.13 -0.96 -6.50
C ASP A 183 -27.78 -0.26 -6.68
N GLU A 184 -27.14 -0.54 -7.83
CA GLU A 184 -25.86 0.04 -8.22
C GLU A 184 -25.96 1.57 -8.28
N ALA A 185 -25.17 2.25 -7.44
CA ALA A 185 -25.15 3.71 -7.36
C ALA A 185 -24.05 4.28 -8.26
N ILE A 186 -24.10 3.96 -9.56
CA ILE A 186 -23.16 4.48 -10.56
C ILE A 186 -23.94 5.21 -11.66
N PRO A 187 -23.75 6.53 -11.82
CA PRO A 187 -22.84 7.42 -11.08
C PRO A 187 -23.39 7.84 -9.70
N ALA A 188 -22.55 7.78 -8.66
CA ALA A 188 -22.98 7.96 -7.26
C ALA A 188 -23.67 9.29 -6.94
N LEU A 189 -23.36 10.36 -7.68
CA LEU A 189 -23.94 11.68 -7.48
C LEU A 189 -25.44 11.72 -7.79
N GLU A 190 -25.91 10.92 -8.75
CA GLU A 190 -27.32 10.86 -9.14
C GLU A 190 -28.16 10.07 -8.13
N SER A 191 -27.50 9.24 -7.31
CA SER A 191 -28.14 8.44 -6.26
C SER A 191 -28.15 9.14 -4.90
N ILE A 192 -27.74 10.42 -4.81
CA ILE A 192 -27.77 11.17 -3.55
C ILE A 192 -29.20 11.22 -3.02
N GLY A 193 -29.40 10.73 -1.79
CA GLY A 193 -30.71 10.69 -1.15
C GLY A 193 -31.58 9.48 -1.52
N ALA A 194 -31.14 8.63 -2.44
CA ALA A 194 -31.78 7.36 -2.76
C ALA A 194 -31.61 6.33 -1.63
N GLY A 195 -32.33 5.22 -1.73
CA GLY A 195 -32.30 4.14 -0.74
C GLY A 195 -33.07 4.44 0.55
N GLU A 196 -32.95 3.52 1.50
CA GLU A 196 -33.72 3.51 2.75
C GLU A 196 -32.84 3.79 3.96
N ILE A 197 -33.41 4.45 4.96
CA ILE A 197 -32.72 4.68 6.24
C ILE A 197 -32.69 3.37 7.02
N MET A 198 -31.49 2.89 7.34
CA MET A 198 -31.32 1.68 8.14
C MET A 198 -31.24 2.00 9.63
N GLY A 199 -32.04 1.33 10.44
CA GLY A 199 -32.05 1.50 11.91
C GLY A 199 -30.86 0.87 12.65
N LYS A 200 -30.01 0.10 11.94
CA LYS A 200 -28.80 -0.52 12.46
C LYS A 200 -27.77 -0.68 11.34
N THR A 201 -26.51 -0.81 11.70
CA THR A 201 -25.43 -1.12 10.77
C THR A 201 -25.60 -2.48 10.09
N PRO A 202 -25.15 -2.65 8.83
CA PRO A 202 -25.00 -3.96 8.22
C PRO A 202 -23.87 -4.75 8.92
N ILE A 203 -24.22 -5.91 9.48
CA ILE A 203 -23.29 -6.73 10.28
C ILE A 203 -22.82 -7.92 9.43
N PRO A 204 -21.51 -8.13 9.25
CA PRO A 204 -20.99 -9.35 8.63
C PRO A 204 -21.35 -10.58 9.46
N GLU A 205 -21.87 -11.64 8.83
CA GLU A 205 -22.40 -12.83 9.52
C GLU A 205 -21.39 -13.54 10.44
N LYS A 206 -20.08 -13.40 10.16
CA LYS A 206 -19.00 -14.12 10.85
C LYS A 206 -18.16 -13.26 11.80
N LEU A 207 -18.55 -12.01 12.08
CA LEU A 207 -17.76 -11.11 12.93
C LEU A 207 -18.31 -11.06 14.37
N SER A 208 -17.43 -11.19 15.37
CA SER A 208 -17.82 -11.05 16.78
C SER A 208 -18.34 -9.64 17.09
N LYS A 209 -19.32 -9.54 17.98
CA LYS A 209 -19.96 -8.28 18.43
C LYS A 209 -18.98 -7.25 19.00
N ILE A 210 -17.80 -7.67 19.44
CA ILE A 210 -16.78 -6.75 19.98
C ILE A 210 -16.06 -5.94 18.88
N TYR A 211 -16.18 -6.33 17.62
CA TYR A 211 -15.46 -5.71 16.49
C TYR A 211 -16.34 -4.78 15.64
N TYR A 212 -17.61 -4.60 15.99
CA TYR A 212 -18.50 -3.68 15.27
C TYR A 212 -19.45 -2.96 16.23
N SER A 213 -19.94 -1.79 15.81
CA SER A 213 -21.03 -1.09 16.48
C SER A 213 -22.31 -1.23 15.66
N ASP A 214 -23.45 -1.34 16.33
CA ASP A 214 -24.79 -1.32 15.73
C ASP A 214 -25.25 0.08 15.31
N LYS A 215 -24.54 1.12 15.78
CA LYS A 215 -24.85 2.54 15.58
C LYS A 215 -23.95 3.24 14.58
N LEU A 216 -22.66 2.90 14.58
CA LEU A 216 -21.62 3.58 13.81
C LEU A 216 -20.72 2.57 13.10
N GLN A 217 -20.43 2.77 11.82
CA GLN A 217 -19.51 1.90 11.09
C GLN A 217 -18.80 2.69 10.00
N TRP A 218 -17.53 2.39 9.73
CA TRP A 218 -16.89 2.88 8.51
C TRP A 218 -17.58 2.27 7.29
N LEU A 219 -17.80 3.09 6.27
CA LEU A 219 -18.38 2.60 5.02
C LEU A 219 -17.31 1.76 4.31
N PRO A 220 -17.59 0.50 3.97
CA PRO A 220 -16.67 -0.28 3.16
C PRO A 220 -16.59 0.35 1.76
N THR A 221 -15.49 0.05 1.07
CA THR A 221 -15.43 0.37 -0.35
C THR A 221 -16.34 -0.60 -1.09
N ASN A 222 -17.50 -0.12 -1.54
CA ASN A 222 -18.48 -0.92 -2.29
C ASN A 222 -17.98 -1.10 -3.72
N PHE A 223 -16.98 -1.97 -3.90
CA PHE A 223 -16.72 -2.52 -5.21
C PHE A 223 -16.27 -3.97 -5.15
N ASP A 224 -16.72 -4.74 -6.12
CA ASP A 224 -16.25 -6.08 -6.43
C ASP A 224 -15.47 -6.04 -7.74
N VAL A 225 -14.29 -6.66 -7.73
CA VAL A 225 -13.52 -6.91 -8.94
C VAL A 225 -13.85 -8.32 -9.41
N THR A 226 -14.50 -8.44 -10.58
CA THR A 226 -14.85 -9.74 -11.16
C THR A 226 -13.59 -10.51 -11.57
N PRO A 227 -13.65 -11.84 -11.78
CA PRO A 227 -12.52 -12.62 -12.29
C PRO A 227 -11.96 -12.09 -13.62
N GLU A 228 -12.78 -11.38 -14.40
CA GLU A 228 -12.41 -10.75 -15.67
C GLU A 228 -11.79 -9.34 -15.49
N GLY A 229 -11.59 -8.88 -14.25
CA GLY A 229 -10.99 -7.59 -13.92
C GLY A 229 -11.94 -6.39 -14.05
N LYS A 230 -13.26 -6.63 -14.11
CA LYS A 230 -14.25 -5.54 -14.15
C LYS A 230 -14.66 -5.14 -12.74
N VAL A 231 -14.86 -3.85 -12.51
CA VAL A 231 -15.33 -3.32 -11.24
C VAL A 231 -16.85 -3.18 -11.27
N LYS A 232 -17.56 -3.68 -10.25
CA LYS A 232 -19.00 -3.46 -10.00
C LYS A 232 -19.18 -2.89 -8.59
N ALA A 233 -20.17 -2.04 -8.36
CA ALA A 233 -20.47 -1.54 -7.01
C ALA A 233 -21.53 -2.37 -6.27
#